data_AF-A0A2E3MIQ3-F1
#
_entry.id   AF-A0A2E3MIQ3-F1
#
_cell.length_a   1.000
_cell.length_b   1.000
_cell.length_c   1.000
_cell.angle_alpha   90.00
_cell.angle_beta   90.00
_cell.angle_gamma   90.00
#
_symmetry.space_group_name_H-M   'P 1'
#
loop_
_entity.id
_entity.type
_entity.pdbx_description
1 polymer ?
#
loop_
_entity_poly.entity_id
_entity_poly.type
_entity_poly.pdbx_seq_one_letter_code
_entity_poly.pdbx_strand_id
1 'polypeptide(L)'
;MSVRQEENSSKADILKWLAVLVIFALGLYANYHYSAVALPIRIIGWIVVFGVMLGIASVTTKGRIAVNFAKEARVELRKVVWPTRQETMHTAMVVIAIVLVMALIMWAADTFFLWAMAWLTGQRG
;
A
#
# COMPACT_ATOMS: atom_id res chain seq x y z
N MET A 1 15.09 27.01 -29.76
CA MET A 1 15.86 25.73 -29.73
C MET A 1 15.29 24.68 -28.76
N SER A 2 14.17 24.93 -28.06
CA SER A 2 13.59 24.02 -27.04
C SER A 2 12.71 22.88 -27.60
N VAL A 3 12.03 23.07 -28.73
CA VAL A 3 11.07 22.09 -29.29
C VAL A 3 11.75 20.79 -29.76
N ARG A 4 12.99 20.85 -30.28
CA ARG A 4 13.74 19.65 -30.70
C ARG A 4 14.24 18.79 -29.53
N GLN A 5 14.35 19.38 -28.33
CA GLN A 5 14.90 18.70 -27.15
C GLN A 5 13.84 17.84 -26.45
N GLU A 6 12.58 18.29 -26.46
CA GLU A 6 11.42 17.51 -25.96
C GLU A 6 11.11 16.30 -26.87
N GLU A 7 11.16 16.48 -28.19
CA GLU A 7 10.89 15.41 -29.15
C GLU A 7 11.92 14.26 -29.08
N ASN A 8 13.21 14.60 -28.91
CA ASN A 8 14.27 13.59 -28.82
C ASN A 8 14.24 12.86 -27.47
N SER A 9 13.91 13.55 -26.37
CA SER A 9 13.73 12.93 -25.05
C SER A 9 12.56 11.95 -25.03
N SER A 10 11.43 12.31 -25.67
CA SER A 10 10.23 11.48 -25.75
C SER A 10 10.46 10.20 -26.57
N LYS A 11 11.11 10.31 -27.74
CA LYS A 11 11.46 9.15 -28.58
C LYS A 11 12.48 8.24 -27.90
N ALA A 12 13.48 8.81 -27.23
CA ALA A 12 14.47 8.03 -26.47
C ALA A 12 13.83 7.30 -25.27
N ASP A 13 12.86 7.92 -24.59
CA ASP A 13 12.14 7.27 -23.51
C ASP A 13 11.23 6.14 -24.02
N ILE A 14 10.54 6.32 -25.14
CA ILE A 14 9.76 5.25 -25.81
C ILE A 14 10.65 4.07 -26.19
N LEU A 15 11.85 4.33 -26.73
CA LEU A 15 12.80 3.27 -27.08
C LEU A 15 13.29 2.49 -25.85
N LYS A 16 13.52 3.16 -24.71
CA LYS A 16 13.87 2.51 -23.43
C LYS A 16 12.71 1.65 -22.91
N TRP A 17 11.47 2.13 -22.99
CA TRP A 17 10.28 1.37 -22.60
C TRP A 17 10.07 0.14 -23.48
N LEU A 18 10.32 0.27 -24.78
CA LEU A 18 10.26 -0.86 -25.71
C LEU A 18 11.34 -1.90 -25.40
N ALA A 19 12.57 -1.47 -25.11
CA ALA A 19 13.65 -2.36 -24.67
C ALA A 19 13.29 -3.11 -23.37
N VAL A 20 12.67 -2.44 -22.40
CA VAL A 20 12.18 -3.07 -21.16
C VAL A 20 11.13 -4.15 -21.45
N LEU A 21 10.18 -3.86 -22.35
CA LEU A 21 9.13 -4.80 -22.74
C LEU A 21 9.72 -6.03 -23.45
N VAL A 22 10.70 -5.84 -24.32
CA VAL A 22 11.42 -6.93 -25.00
C VAL A 22 12.20 -7.80 -24.00
N ILE A 23 12.91 -7.20 -23.05
CA ILE A 23 13.64 -7.94 -22.00
C ILE A 23 12.66 -8.74 -21.14
N PHE A 24 11.50 -8.18 -20.79
CA PHE A 24 10.47 -8.87 -20.02
C PHE A 24 9.86 -10.05 -20.79
N ALA A 25 9.52 -9.85 -22.08
CA ALA A 25 9.00 -10.90 -22.93
C ALA A 25 10.01 -12.04 -23.13
N LEU A 26 11.30 -11.71 -23.29
CA LEU A 26 12.39 -12.70 -23.35
C LEU A 26 12.55 -13.46 -22.02
N GLY A 27 12.41 -12.76 -20.89
CA GLY A 27 12.41 -13.38 -19.56
C GLY A 27 11.25 -14.35 -19.36
N LEU A 28 10.04 -13.98 -19.80
CA LEU A 28 8.86 -14.87 -19.80
C LEU A 28 9.06 -16.08 -20.71
N TYR A 29 9.58 -15.87 -21.92
CA TYR A 29 9.83 -16.94 -22.88
C TYR A 29 10.88 -17.94 -22.38
N ALA A 30 11.99 -17.44 -21.82
CA ALA A 30 12.99 -18.27 -21.17
C ALA A 30 12.39 -19.04 -19.98
N ASN A 31 11.53 -18.40 -19.18
CA ASN A 31 10.89 -19.05 -18.05
C ASN A 31 9.88 -20.15 -18.46
N TYR A 32 9.20 -19.98 -19.59
CA TYR A 32 8.30 -20.97 -20.18
C TYR A 32 9.08 -22.18 -20.73
N HIS A 33 10.19 -21.94 -21.44
CA HIS A 33 11.01 -23.01 -22.02
C HIS A 33 11.80 -23.80 -20.96
N TYR A 34 12.30 -23.13 -19.92
CA TYR A 34 13.06 -23.76 -18.82
C TYR A 34 12.16 -24.12 -17.61
N SER A 35 10.99 -24.69 -17.86
CA SER A 35 10.04 -25.12 -16.81
C SER A 35 10.54 -26.28 -15.94
N ALA A 36 11.55 -27.03 -16.41
CA ALA A 36 12.13 -28.19 -15.74
C ALA A 36 13.33 -27.88 -14.80
N VAL A 37 13.72 -26.60 -14.65
CA VAL A 37 14.88 -26.19 -13.82
C VAL A 37 14.44 -25.84 -12.39
N ALA A 38 15.30 -26.13 -11.40
CA ALA A 38 15.05 -25.90 -9.98
C ALA A 38 14.58 -24.46 -9.67
N LEU A 39 13.55 -24.35 -8.81
CA LEU A 39 12.90 -23.10 -8.40
C LEU A 39 13.85 -21.95 -7.99
N PRO A 40 14.97 -22.17 -7.28
CA PRO A 40 15.86 -21.08 -6.84
C PRO A 40 16.48 -20.29 -8.00
N ILE A 41 16.87 -20.95 -9.10
CA ILE A 41 17.48 -20.30 -10.27
C ILE A 41 16.49 -19.37 -10.98
N ARG A 42 15.20 -19.75 -11.04
CA ARG A 42 14.16 -18.92 -11.66
C ARG A 42 13.94 -17.63 -10.88
N ILE A 43 13.93 -17.70 -9.54
CA ILE A 43 13.74 -16.53 -8.67
C ILE A 43 14.91 -15.55 -8.83
N ILE A 44 16.14 -16.04 -8.89
CA ILE A 44 17.32 -15.19 -9.14
C ILE A 44 17.24 -14.51 -10.50
N GLY A 45 16.81 -15.24 -11.54
CA GLY A 45 16.58 -14.66 -12.87
C GLY A 45 15.56 -13.51 -12.86
N TRP A 46 14.45 -13.69 -12.13
CA TRP A 46 13.43 -12.64 -11.96
C TRP A 46 13.95 -11.43 -11.18
N ILE A 47 14.78 -11.63 -10.15
CA ILE A 47 15.41 -10.54 -9.40
C ILE A 47 16.34 -9.71 -10.29
N VAL A 48 17.13 -10.38 -11.14
CA VAL A 48 18.04 -9.69 -12.08
C VAL A 48 17.26 -8.90 -13.13
N VAL A 49 16.22 -9.49 -13.72
CA VAL A 49 15.36 -8.80 -14.69
C VAL A 49 14.68 -7.58 -14.05
N PHE A 50 14.16 -7.74 -12.83
CA PHE A 50 13.55 -6.64 -12.08
C PHE A 50 14.56 -5.53 -11.76
N GLY A 51 15.78 -5.89 -11.38
CA GLY A 51 16.87 -4.94 -11.16
C GLY A 51 17.24 -4.14 -12.41
N VAL A 52 17.34 -4.81 -13.57
CA VAL A 52 17.61 -4.15 -14.86
C VAL A 52 16.46 -3.22 -15.26
N MET A 53 15.22 -3.67 -15.05
CA MET A 53 14.02 -2.88 -15.32
C MET A 53 13.95 -1.63 -14.45
N LEU A 54 14.24 -1.75 -13.15
CA LEU A 54 14.36 -0.60 -12.24
C LEU A 54 15.51 0.33 -12.62
N GLY A 55 16.65 -0.22 -13.05
CA GLY A 55 17.79 0.56 -13.55
C GLY A 55 17.40 1.42 -14.74
N ILE A 56 16.76 0.83 -15.75
CA ILE A 56 16.30 1.56 -16.95
C ILE A 56 15.19 2.56 -16.61
N ALA A 57 14.26 2.19 -15.71
CA ALA A 57 13.19 3.09 -15.27
C ALA A 57 13.75 4.32 -14.52
N SER A 58 14.80 4.15 -13.71
CA SER A 58 15.42 5.24 -12.94
C SER A 58 16.16 6.28 -13.79
N VAL A 59 16.63 5.90 -14.98
CA VAL A 59 17.35 6.79 -15.93
C VAL A 59 16.38 7.55 -16.84
N THR A 60 15.10 7.18 -16.87
CA THR A 60 14.06 7.81 -17.70
C THR A 60 13.58 9.13 -17.07
N THR A 61 13.12 10.08 -17.90
CA THR A 61 12.67 11.42 -17.45
C THR A 61 11.59 11.33 -16.35
N LYS A 62 10.67 10.37 -16.47
CA LYS A 62 9.65 10.08 -15.44
C LYS A 62 10.23 9.47 -14.16
N GLY A 63 11.30 8.66 -14.26
CA GLY A 63 12.00 8.11 -13.10
C GLY A 63 12.69 9.18 -12.27
N ARG A 64 13.31 10.17 -12.92
CA ARG A 64 13.93 11.31 -12.23
C ARG A 64 12.90 12.18 -11.49
N ILE A 65 11.72 12.40 -12.08
CA ILE A 65 10.59 13.08 -11.43
C ILE A 65 10.13 12.29 -10.20
N ALA A 66 9.94 10.97 -10.33
CA ALA A 66 9.52 10.13 -9.20
C ALA A 66 10.57 10.10 -8.07
N VAL A 67 11.87 10.09 -8.39
CA VAL A 67 12.95 10.15 -7.40
C VAL A 67 12.97 11.50 -6.69
N ASN A 68 12.78 12.60 -7.42
CA ASN A 68 12.69 13.94 -6.82
C ASN A 68 11.43 14.07 -5.96
N PHE A 69 10.29 13.59 -6.43
CA PHE A 69 9.05 13.53 -5.65
C PHE A 69 9.20 12.69 -4.38
N ALA A 70 9.90 11.55 -4.44
CA ALA A 70 10.19 10.74 -3.26
C ALA A 70 11.11 11.46 -2.26
N LYS A 71 12.05 12.28 -2.74
CA LYS A 71 12.88 13.13 -1.87
C LYS A 71 12.04 14.22 -1.19
N GLU A 72 11.19 14.90 -1.94
CA GLU A 72 10.27 15.92 -1.44
C GLU A 72 9.26 15.33 -0.44
N ALA A 73 8.71 14.15 -0.73
CA ALA A 73 7.82 13.42 0.16
C ALA A 73 8.51 13.05 1.49
N ARG A 74 9.80 12.68 1.49
CA ARG A 74 10.54 12.46 2.75
C ARG A 74 10.71 13.72 3.58
N VAL A 75 10.84 14.88 2.93
CA VAL A 75 10.91 16.17 3.62
C VAL A 75 9.56 16.52 4.24
N GLU A 76 8.45 16.24 3.54
CA GLU A 76 7.10 16.47 4.05
C GLU A 76 6.71 15.49 5.16
N LEU A 77 7.10 14.22 5.06
CA LEU A 77 6.91 13.21 6.10
C LEU A 77 7.63 13.58 7.41
N ARG A 78 8.71 14.37 7.34
CA ARG A 78 9.37 14.91 8.54
C ARG A 78 8.58 16.05 9.19
N LYS A 79 7.69 16.72 8.44
CA LYS A 79 6.76 17.71 8.97
C LYS A 79 5.53 17.09 9.61
N VAL A 80 5.29 15.80 9.38
CA VAL A 80 4.28 15.04 10.13
C VAL A 80 4.79 14.91 11.56
N VAL A 81 4.33 15.82 12.40
CA VAL A 81 4.50 15.71 13.85
C VAL A 81 3.65 14.54 14.28
N TRP A 82 4.27 13.36 14.40
CA TRP A 82 3.59 12.19 14.91
C TRP A 82 3.19 12.49 16.36
N PRO A 83 1.89 12.35 16.67
CA PRO A 83 1.35 12.73 17.96
C PRO A 83 2.11 11.99 19.07
N THR A 84 2.31 12.67 20.19
CA THR A 84 3.06 12.07 21.30
C THR A 84 2.27 10.90 21.88
N ARG A 85 2.97 9.91 22.48
CA ARG A 85 2.30 8.76 23.12
C ARG A 85 1.31 9.19 24.20
N GLN A 86 1.54 10.33 24.84
CA GLN A 86 0.66 10.85 25.89
C GLN A 86 -0.66 11.34 25.29
N GLU A 87 -0.63 12.14 24.23
CA GLU A 87 -1.83 12.63 23.54
C GLU A 87 -2.68 11.48 22.98
N THR A 88 -2.02 10.49 22.36
CA THR A 88 -2.69 9.31 21.81
C THR A 88 -3.39 8.50 22.91
N MET A 89 -2.75 8.35 24.06
CA MET A 89 -3.31 7.61 25.20
C MET A 89 -4.49 8.34 25.85
N HIS A 90 -4.42 9.66 25.97
CA HIS A 90 -5.53 10.47 26.48
C HIS A 90 -6.77 10.30 25.62
N THR A 91 -6.64 10.44 24.30
CA THR A 91 -7.79 10.24 23.39
C THR A 91 -8.30 8.80 23.43
N ALA A 92 -7.42 7.80 23.47
CA ALA A 92 -7.82 6.39 23.58
C ALA A 92 -8.60 6.10 24.87
N MET A 93 -8.15 6.61 26.03
CA MET A 93 -8.85 6.47 27.30
C MET A 93 -10.24 7.11 27.27
N VAL A 94 -10.37 8.31 26.68
CA VAL A 94 -11.67 8.98 26.52
C VAL A 94 -12.63 8.15 25.65
N VAL A 95 -12.14 7.63 24.52
CA VAL A 95 -12.95 6.76 23.64
C VAL A 95 -13.38 5.49 24.38
N ILE A 96 -12.47 4.83 25.11
CA ILE A 96 -12.78 3.64 25.90
C ILE A 96 -13.85 3.94 26.96
N ALA A 97 -13.74 5.07 27.66
CA ALA A 97 -14.72 5.47 28.66
C ALA A 97 -16.13 5.64 28.04
N ILE A 98 -16.23 6.32 26.89
CA ILE A 98 -17.51 6.53 26.20
C ILE A 98 -18.09 5.19 25.71
N VAL A 99 -17.26 4.30 25.15
CA VAL A 99 -17.69 2.97 24.69
C VAL A 99 -18.20 2.12 25.87
N LEU A 100 -17.55 2.16 27.02
CA LEU A 100 -18.00 1.46 28.23
C LEU A 100 -19.34 1.98 28.73
N VAL A 101 -19.54 3.31 28.75
CA VAL A 101 -20.81 3.92 29.13
C VAL A 101 -21.92 3.49 28.17
N MET A 102 -21.67 3.55 26.85
CA MET A 102 -22.64 3.12 25.85
C MET A 102 -22.98 1.64 25.99
N ALA A 103 -21.99 0.78 26.20
CA ALA A 103 -22.18 -0.66 26.40
C ALA A 103 -23.01 -0.95 27.66
N LEU A 104 -22.75 -0.23 28.76
CA LEU A 104 -23.51 -0.37 30.00
C LEU A 104 -24.97 0.05 29.81
N ILE A 105 -25.22 1.15 29.10
CA ILE A 105 -26.58 1.63 28.80
C ILE A 105 -27.33 0.64 27.92
N MET A 106 -26.71 0.14 26.85
CA MET A 106 -27.33 -0.89 26.00
C MET A 106 -27.63 -2.15 26.80
N TRP A 107 -26.66 -2.65 27.58
CA TRP A 107 -26.86 -3.83 28.40
C TRP A 107 -28.00 -3.68 29.42
N ALA A 108 -28.12 -2.50 30.05
CA ALA A 108 -29.22 -2.19 30.96
C ALA A 108 -30.57 -2.18 30.23
N ALA A 109 -30.63 -1.58 29.05
CA ALA A 109 -31.83 -1.58 28.22
C ALA A 109 -32.22 -2.99 27.78
N ASP A 110 -31.27 -3.80 27.29
CA ASP A 110 -31.50 -5.19 26.90
C ASP A 110 -32.03 -6.02 28.07
N THR A 111 -31.42 -5.87 29.25
CA THR A 111 -31.86 -6.57 30.47
C THR A 111 -33.27 -6.14 30.89
N PHE A 112 -33.57 -4.83 30.80
CA PHE A 112 -34.89 -4.29 31.09
C PHE A 112 -35.94 -4.81 30.11
N PHE A 113 -35.66 -4.81 28.81
CA PHE A 113 -36.56 -5.35 27.79
C PHE A 113 -36.78 -6.85 27.97
N LEU A 114 -35.74 -7.63 28.24
CA LEU A 114 -35.87 -9.06 28.53
C LEU A 114 -36.71 -9.33 29.78
N TRP A 115 -36.53 -8.54 30.84
CA TRP A 115 -37.34 -8.64 32.05
C TRP A 115 -38.81 -8.30 31.77
N ALA A 116 -39.08 -7.20 31.06
CA ALA A 116 -40.43 -6.77 30.71
C ALA A 116 -41.13 -7.80 29.81
N MET A 117 -40.43 -8.35 28.82
CA MET A 117 -40.94 -9.41 27.96
C MET A 117 -41.21 -10.71 28.73
N ALA A 118 -40.33 -11.11 29.65
CA ALA A 118 -40.53 -12.29 30.49
C ALA A 118 -41.75 -12.14 31.42
N TRP A 119 -41.99 -10.93 31.93
CA TRP A 119 -43.18 -10.62 32.71
C TRP A 119 -44.45 -10.66 31.86
N LEU A 120 -44.44 -10.03 30.67
CA LEU A 120 -45.57 -10.01 29.75
C LEU A 120 -45.94 -11.39 29.19
N THR A 121 -44.94 -12.23 28.90
CA THR A 121 -45.15 -13.57 28.32
C THR A 121 -45.51 -14.61 29.39
N GLY A 122 -45.55 -14.23 30.68
CA GLY A 122 -45.89 -15.14 31.78
C GLY A 122 -44.87 -16.27 32.00
N GLN A 123 -43.68 -16.14 31.42
CA GLN A 123 -42.64 -17.18 31.42
C GLN A 123 -41.88 -17.28 32.75
N ARG A 124 -42.14 -16.36 33.69
CA ARG A 124 -41.77 -16.44 35.10
C ARG A 124 -42.97 -16.97 35.91
N GLY A 125 -43.31 -18.23 35.66
CA GLY A 125 -44.17 -19.09 36.47
C GLY A 125 -43.52 -20.45 36.57
#